data_AF-A0A6G2D6U1-F1
#
_entry.id   AF-A0A6G2D6U1-F1
#
_cell.length_a   1.000
_cell.length_b   1.000
_cell.length_c   1.000
_cell.angle_alpha   90.00
_cell.angle_beta   90.00
_cell.angle_gamma   90.00
#
_symmetry.space_group_name_H-M   'P 1'
#
loop_
_entity.id
_entity.type
_entity.pdbx_description
1 polymer ?
#
loop_
_entity_poly.entity_id
_entity_poly.type
_entity_poly.pdbx_seq_one_letter_code
_entity_poly.pdbx_strand_id
1 'polypeptide(L)'
;EVVPDDTKYVDEEVVERQGSKGVQITKTTYETVEGVETDKVLSTTTEVKTPAVPKVVKKGTKPVEGTTVETREEVIPFETKEQEDDTLKRGTRQV
;
A
#
# COMPACT_ATOMS: atom_id res chain seq x y z
N GLU A 1 0.61 12.27 11.19
CA GLU A 1 -0.33 13.12 10.43
C GLU A 1 0.10 13.12 8.98
N VAL A 2 -0.86 13.02 8.06
CA VAL A 2 -0.60 13.06 6.62
C VAL A 2 -1.39 14.23 6.05
N VAL A 3 -0.70 15.10 5.33
CA VAL A 3 -1.26 16.29 4.69
C VAL A 3 -1.20 16.10 3.17
N PRO A 4 -2.32 16.23 2.44
CA PRO A 4 -2.29 16.18 0.98
C PRO A 4 -1.59 17.42 0.42
N ASP A 5 -0.81 17.23 -0.64
CA ASP A 5 -0.07 18.27 -1.36
C ASP A 5 -0.38 18.17 -2.86
N ASP A 6 -1.18 19.09 -3.38
CA ASP A 6 -1.58 19.12 -4.79
C ASP A 6 -0.48 19.59 -5.74
N THR A 7 0.63 20.10 -5.21
CA THR A 7 1.81 20.49 -5.98
C THR A 7 2.73 19.31 -6.31
N LYS A 8 2.50 18.15 -5.68
CA LYS A 8 3.33 16.93 -5.78
C LYS A 8 2.58 15.78 -6.42
N TYR A 9 3.30 14.91 -7.13
CA TYR A 9 2.72 13.71 -7.75
C TYR A 9 2.35 12.64 -6.71
N VAL A 10 1.37 11.80 -7.03
CA VAL A 10 0.87 10.75 -6.11
C VAL A 10 1.92 9.74 -5.64
N ASP A 11 3.05 9.63 -6.34
CA ASP A 11 4.21 8.82 -5.98
C ASP A 11 5.26 9.58 -5.14
N GLU A 12 5.09 10.88 -4.94
CA GLU A 12 5.96 11.72 -4.12
C GLU A 12 5.47 11.85 -2.67
N GLU A 13 6.39 11.64 -1.72
CA GLU A 13 6.17 11.86 -0.29
C GLU A 13 7.33 12.66 0.31
N VAL A 14 7.03 13.68 1.12
CA VAL A 14 8.04 14.46 1.85
C VAL A 14 7.70 14.51 3.33
N VAL A 15 8.69 14.27 4.19
CA VAL A 15 8.53 14.49 5.63
C VAL A 15 8.68 15.98 5.92
N GLU A 16 7.56 16.65 6.22
CA GLU A 16 7.55 18.06 6.59
C GLU A 16 8.02 18.27 8.03
N ARG A 17 7.66 17.35 8.94
CA ARG A 17 8.09 17.39 10.34
C ARG A 17 8.39 16.00 10.87
N GLN A 18 9.58 15.82 11.43
CA GLN A 18 9.91 14.59 12.16
C GLN A 18 9.10 14.51 13.45
N GLY A 19 8.65 13.31 13.78
CA GLY A 19 8.04 13.05 15.08
C GLY A 19 9.10 12.90 16.17
N SER A 20 8.73 13.16 17.42
CA SER A 20 9.58 12.92 18.58
C SER A 20 8.80 12.20 19.68
N LYS A 21 9.49 11.32 20.41
CA LYS A 21 8.91 10.57 21.53
C LYS A 21 8.64 11.53 22.69
N GLY A 22 7.49 11.35 23.33
CA GLY A 22 7.20 11.96 24.62
C GLY A 22 7.80 11.16 25.77
N VAL A 23 7.68 11.70 26.99
CA VAL A 23 8.07 11.07 28.24
C VAL A 23 6.90 11.13 29.21
N GLN A 24 6.49 9.97 29.70
CA GLN A 24 5.47 9.80 30.74
C GLN A 24 6.09 9.04 31.91
N ILE A 25 5.77 9.48 33.13
CA ILE A 25 6.11 8.78 34.36
C ILE A 25 4.86 8.12 34.91
N THR A 26 4.96 6.82 35.20
CA THR A 26 3.96 6.09 35.95
C THR A 26 4.50 5.82 37.35
N LYS A 27 3.77 6.24 38.38
CA LYS A 27 4.08 5.95 39.78
C LYS A 27 3.00 5.03 40.33
N THR A 28 3.43 3.85 40.77
CA THR A 28 2.57 2.88 41.46
C THR A 28 2.94 2.88 42.94
N THR A 29 1.93 3.00 43.80
CA THR A 29 2.08 2.91 45.26
C THR A 29 1.51 1.59 45.71
N TYR A 30 2.31 0.79 46.42
CA TYR A 30 1.90 -0.51 46.97
C TYR A 30 1.63 -0.40 48.46
N GLU A 31 0.82 -1.33 48.98
CA GLU A 31 0.65 -1.53 50.42
C GLU A 31 1.90 -2.19 51.00
N THR A 32 2.33 -1.72 52.18
CA THR A 32 3.42 -2.32 52.93
C THR A 32 2.91 -2.86 54.26
N VAL A 33 3.45 -4.01 54.68
CA VAL A 33 3.21 -4.61 55.99
C VAL A 33 4.57 -4.81 56.66
N GLU A 34 4.75 -4.23 57.85
CA GLU A 34 6.04 -4.24 58.58
C GLU A 34 7.23 -3.72 57.74
N GLY A 35 6.97 -2.80 56.80
CA GLY A 35 7.99 -2.24 55.91
C GLY A 35 8.34 -3.11 54.70
N VAL A 36 7.69 -4.26 54.52
CA VAL A 36 7.82 -5.12 53.34
C VAL A 36 6.70 -4.79 52.36
N GLU A 37 7.05 -4.55 51.09
CA GLU A 37 6.09 -4.35 50.00
C GLU A 37 5.26 -5.62 49.78
N THR A 38 3.96 -5.44 49.57
CA THR A 38 3.02 -6.51 49.20
C THR A 38 2.56 -6.33 47.75
N ASP A 39 1.93 -7.35 47.18
CA ASP A 39 1.41 -7.30 45.81
C ASP A 39 0.16 -6.39 45.64
N LYS A 40 -0.36 -5.81 46.74
CA LYS A 40 -1.57 -4.99 46.70
C LYS A 40 -1.25 -3.55 46.29
N VAL A 41 -1.77 -3.13 45.14
CA VAL A 41 -1.66 -1.75 44.63
C VAL A 41 -2.68 -0.84 45.34
N LEU A 42 -2.19 0.27 45.91
CA LEU A 42 -3.03 1.31 46.52
C LEU A 42 -3.41 2.41 45.54
N SER A 43 -2.47 2.82 44.69
CA SER A 43 -2.74 3.83 43.66
C SER A 43 -1.77 3.74 42.50
N THR A 44 -2.22 4.16 41.32
CA THR A 44 -1.39 4.34 40.14
C THR A 44 -1.66 5.73 39.58
N THR A 45 -0.62 6.51 39.42
CA THR A 45 -0.69 7.87 38.86
C THR A 45 0.22 7.99 37.66
N THR A 46 -0.23 8.77 36.67
CA THR A 46 0.51 9.01 35.45
C THR A 46 0.72 10.50 35.24
N GLU A 47 1.94 10.91 34.96
CA GLU A 47 2.31 12.29 34.71
C GLU A 47 3.05 12.40 33.38
N VAL A 48 2.55 13.23 32.47
CA VAL A 48 3.22 13.51 31.19
C VAL A 48 4.26 14.62 31.41
N LYS A 49 5.54 14.26 31.37
CA LYS A 49 6.65 15.23 31.48
C LYS A 49 6.92 15.95 30.17
N THR A 50 6.81 15.24 29.05
CA THR A 50 7.04 15.81 27.73
C THR A 50 6.05 15.19 26.76
N PRO A 51 5.21 15.97 26.07
CA PRO A 51 4.28 15.41 25.09
C PRO A 51 5.04 14.85 23.88
N ALA A 52 4.49 13.81 23.27
CA ALA A 52 5.01 13.32 21.98
C ALA A 52 4.65 14.32 20.87
N VAL A 53 5.55 14.49 19.90
CA VAL A 53 5.28 15.30 18.70
C VAL A 53 5.01 14.33 17.54
N PRO A 54 3.87 14.45 16.84
CA PRO A 54 3.57 13.58 15.71
C PRO A 54 4.47 13.91 14.51
N LYS A 55 4.82 12.87 13.73
CA LYS A 55 5.43 13.03 12.40
C LYS A 55 4.38 13.60 11.44
N VAL A 56 4.74 14.62 10.66
CA VAL A 56 3.92 15.20 9.60
C VAL A 56 4.54 14.87 8.25
N VAL A 57 3.74 14.32 7.36
CA VAL A 57 4.14 13.86 6.03
C VAL A 57 3.24 14.50 5.00
N LYS A 58 3.83 15.12 3.96
CA LYS A 58 3.11 15.60 2.79
C LYS A 58 3.12 14.54 1.71
N LYS A 59 1.93 14.13 1.24
CA LYS A 59 1.76 13.20 0.13
C LYS A 59 1.18 13.91 -1.07
N GLY A 60 1.79 13.70 -2.23
CA GLY A 60 1.28 14.27 -3.45
C GLY A 60 -0.09 13.72 -3.84
N THR A 61 -0.90 14.56 -4.48
CA THR A 61 -2.22 14.17 -5.02
C THR A 61 -2.33 14.41 -6.52
N LYS A 62 -1.29 14.96 -7.16
CA LYS A 62 -1.28 15.20 -8.59
C LYS A 62 -1.16 13.85 -9.34
N PRO A 63 -2.06 13.55 -10.29
CA PRO A 63 -1.98 12.31 -11.04
C PRO A 63 -0.68 12.26 -11.84
N VAL A 64 -0.05 11.08 -11.89
CA VAL A 64 1.08 10.84 -12.78
C VAL A 64 0.51 10.72 -14.19
N GLU A 65 0.90 11.62 -15.08
CA GLU A 65 0.51 11.53 -16.49
C GLU A 65 1.30 10.38 -17.15
N GLY A 66 0.59 9.43 -17.74
CA GLY A 66 1.18 8.31 -18.46
C GLY A 66 0.22 7.78 -19.53
N THR A 67 0.76 7.33 -20.65
CA THR A 67 -0.01 6.68 -21.72
C THR A 67 0.19 5.16 -21.61
N THR A 68 -0.90 4.42 -21.42
CA THR A 68 -0.87 2.95 -21.46
C THR A 68 -1.10 2.50 -22.91
N VAL A 69 -0.20 1.67 -23.45
CA VAL A 69 -0.37 1.05 -24.77
C VAL A 69 -0.87 -0.38 -24.58
N GLU A 70 -2.12 -0.64 -24.98
CA GLU A 70 -2.68 -1.99 -25.04
C GLU A 70 -2.44 -2.55 -26.46
N THR A 71 -1.74 -3.68 -26.57
CA THR A 71 -1.51 -4.38 -27.83
C THR A 71 -2.31 -5.67 -27.85
N ARG A 72 -3.17 -5.84 -28.85
CA ARG A 72 -3.97 -7.06 -29.05
C ARG A 72 -3.62 -7.67 -30.40
N GLU A 73 -3.26 -8.96 -30.41
CA GLU A 73 -3.03 -9.73 -31.63
C GLU A 73 -4.35 -10.41 -32.04
N GLU A 74 -4.75 -10.24 -33.30
CA GLU A 74 -5.89 -10.94 -33.89
C GLU A 74 -5.41 -11.92 -34.97
N VAL A 75 -5.90 -13.16 -34.91
CA VAL A 75 -5.56 -14.20 -35.89
C VAL A 75 -6.37 -13.96 -37.16
N ILE A 76 -5.68 -13.76 -38.29
CA ILE A 76 -6.31 -13.68 -39.61
C ILE A 76 -6.39 -15.10 -40.19
N PRO A 77 -7.58 -15.70 -40.40
CA PRO A 77 -7.69 -17.01 -41.04
C PRO A 77 -7.23 -16.94 -42.50
N PHE A 78 -6.58 -18.00 -43.00
CA PHE A 78 -6.22 -18.11 -44.41
C PHE A 78 -7.42 -18.58 -45.24
N GLU A 79 -7.55 -18.07 -46.46
CA GLU A 79 -8.53 -18.57 -47.43
C GLU A 79 -8.05 -19.89 -48.03
N THR A 80 -8.94 -20.89 -48.12
CA THR A 80 -8.69 -22.12 -48.86
C THR A 80 -9.24 -21.96 -50.28
N LYS A 81 -8.42 -22.20 -51.31
CA LYS A 81 -8.85 -22.21 -52.71
C LYS A 81 -8.94 -23.66 -53.20
N GLU A 82 -10.13 -24.06 -53.66
CA GLU A 82 -10.32 -25.32 -54.37
C GLU A 82 -10.13 -25.06 -55.87
N GLN A 83 -9.35 -25.92 -56.54
CA GLN A 83 -9.18 -25.92 -57.99
C GLN A 83 -9.67 -27.27 -58.52
N GLU A 84 -10.49 -27.26 -59.57
CA GLU A 84 -10.93 -28.48 -60.23
C GLU A 84 -9.77 -29.12 -60.99
N ASP A 85 -9.56 -30.43 -60.78
CA ASP A 85 -8.54 -31.23 -61.44
C ASP A 85 -9.21 -32.48 -62.04
N ASP A 86 -9.28 -32.50 -63.37
CA ASP A 86 -9.92 -33.55 -64.16
C ASP A 86 -9.19 -34.91 -64.09
N THR A 87 -7.99 -34.96 -63.49
CA THR A 87 -7.24 -36.20 -63.27
C THR A 87 -7.63 -36.91 -61.96
N LEU A 88 -8.29 -36.23 -61.02
CA LEU A 88 -8.81 -36.86 -59.80
C LEU A 88 -10.08 -37.68 -60.08
N LYS A 89 -10.19 -38.83 -59.40
CA LYS A 89 -11.41 -39.65 -59.50
C LYS A 89 -12.60 -38.88 -58.93
N ARG A 90 -13.76 -39.03 -59.58
CA ARG A 90 -15.01 -38.39 -59.13
C ARG A 90 -15.28 -38.67 -57.65
N GLY A 91 -15.43 -37.61 -56.86
CA GLY A 91 -15.68 -37.67 -55.42
C GLY A 91 -14.43 -37.65 -54.54
N THR A 92 -13.23 -37.50 -55.11
CA THR A 92 -11.99 -37.33 -54.34
C THR A 92 -11.57 -35.86 -54.28
N ARG A 93 -11.08 -35.41 -53.13
CA ARG A 93 -10.50 -34.08 -52.89
C ARG A 93 -9.11 -34.27 -52.27
N GLN A 94 -8.16 -33.46 -52.71
CA GLN A 94 -6.83 -33.40 -52.13
C GLN A 94 -6.62 -32.01 -51.53
N VAL A 95 -6.15 -31.96 -50.28
CA VAL A 95 -5.89 -30.74 -49.51
C VAL A 95 -4.40 -30.39 -49.59
#